data_AF-X0USJ7-F1
#
_entry.id   AF-X0USJ7-F1
#
_cell.length_a   1.000
_cell.length_b   1.000
_cell.length_c   1.000
_cell.angle_alpha   90.00
_cell.angle_beta   90.00
_cell.angle_gamma   90.00
#
_symmetry.space_group_name_H-M   'P 1'
#
loop_
_entity.id
_entity.type
_entity.pdbx_description
1 polymer ?
#
loop_
_entity_poly.entity_id
_entity_poly.type
_entity_poly.pdbx_seq_one_letter_code
_entity_poly.pdbx_strand_id
1 'polypeptide(L)' 'MEAIAVGDDDVSEVDEALCIGCGVCTPTCPNDAVDLGKRAEIKPPPSIPEMVAARFKTA' A
#
# COMPACT_ATOMS: atom_id res chain seq x y z
N MET A 1 -0.28 -6.53 -8.62
CA MET A 1 -0.10 -5.15 -8.18
C MET A 1 0.53 -5.24 -6.80
N GLU A 2 1.81 -4.95 -6.69
CA GLU A 2 2.57 -5.07 -5.44
C GLU A 2 2.79 -3.67 -4.86
N ALA A 3 2.79 -3.54 -3.53
CA ALA A 3 2.97 -2.26 -2.86
C ALA A 3 4.44 -1.84 -2.72
N ILE A 4 5.37 -2.72 -3.10
CA ILE A 4 6.82 -2.50 -3.04
C ILE A 4 7.39 -2.82 -4.43
N ALA A 5 8.21 -1.94 -4.98
CA ALA A 5 8.89 -2.12 -6.25
C ALA A 5 10.33 -1.59 -6.17
N VAL A 6 11.22 -2.10 -7.00
CA VAL A 6 12.57 -1.53 -7.19
C VAL A 6 12.48 -0.49 -8.29
N GLY A 7 12.78 0.77 -7.96
CA GLY A 7 12.82 1.89 -8.90
C GLY A 7 14.06 1.89 -9.80
N ASP A 8 14.16 2.88 -10.68
CA ASP A 8 15.21 2.97 -11.71
C ASP A 8 16.63 3.14 -11.14
N ASP A 9 16.76 3.67 -9.92
CA ASP A 9 18.03 3.89 -9.21
C ASP A 9 18.44 2.70 -8.30
N ASP A 10 17.84 1.52 -8.49
CA ASP A 10 18.01 0.33 -7.62
C ASP A 10 17.54 0.56 -6.16
N VAL A 11 16.70 1.58 -5.96
CA VAL A 11 16.11 1.94 -4.67
C VAL A 11 14.72 1.31 -4.56
N SER A 12 14.47 0.61 -3.46
CA SER A 12 13.13 0.10 -3.17
C SER A 12 12.19 1.23 -2.76
N GLU A 13 11.04 1.32 -3.42
CA GLU A 13 10.01 2.32 -3.17
C GLU A 13 8.70 1.65 -2.72
N VAL A 14 8.00 2.32 -1.81
CA VAL A 14 6.70 1.86 -1.28
C VAL A 14 5.59 2.75 -1.84
N ASP A 15 4.65 2.14 -2.55
CA ASP A 15 3.43 2.83 -2.96
C ASP A 15 2.46 2.87 -1.77
N GLU A 16 2.33 4.03 -1.15
CA GLU A 16 1.45 4.24 0.01
C GLU A 16 -0.04 4.05 -0.30
N ALA A 17 -0.46 4.21 -1.55
CA ALA A 17 -1.84 4.01 -1.98
C ALA A 17 -2.18 2.51 -2.07
N LEU A 18 -1.19 1.67 -2.40
CA LEU A 18 -1.34 0.21 -2.44
C LEU A 18 -0.95 -0.47 -1.12
N CYS A 19 -0.13 0.17 -0.29
CA CYS A 19 0.25 -0.35 1.01
C CYS A 19 -0.98 -0.51 1.91
N ILE A 20 -1.27 -1.75 2.31
CA ILE A 20 -2.38 -2.07 3.23
C ILE A 20 -1.91 -2.19 4.69
N GLY A 21 -0.63 -2.01 4.96
CA GLY A 21 -0.06 -2.15 6.30
C GLY A 21 -0.02 -3.59 6.82
N CYS A 22 0.18 -4.58 5.94
CA CYS A 22 0.25 -6.00 6.34
C CYS A 22 1.51 -6.35 7.15
N GLY A 23 2.56 -5.52 7.10
CA GLY A 23 3.77 -5.69 7.90
C GLY A 23 4.73 -6.78 7.44
N VAL A 24 4.52 -7.41 6.28
CA VAL A 24 5.40 -8.47 5.76
C VAL A 24 6.79 -7.95 5.40
N CYS A 25 6.91 -6.69 4.99
CA CYS A 25 8.16 -6.09 4.54
C CYS A 25 9.20 -5.90 5.66
N THR A 26 8.78 -5.51 6.85
CA THR A 26 9.67 -5.22 7.99
C THR A 26 10.56 -6.41 8.37
N PRO A 27 10.04 -7.61 8.70
CA PRO A 27 10.89 -8.75 9.06
C PRO A 27 11.60 -9.39 7.84
N THR A 28 11.16 -9.09 6.62
CA THR A 28 11.76 -9.64 5.40
C THR A 28 12.99 -8.84 4.97
N CYS A 29 13.08 -7.56 5.36
CA CYS A 29 14.18 -6.71 4.97
C CYS A 29 15.46 -7.09 5.72
N PRO A 30 16.52 -7.55 5.03
CA PRO A 30 17.75 -8.01 5.69
C PRO A 30 18.58 -6.87 6.31
N ASN A 31 18.25 -5.61 5.96
CA ASN A 31 18.95 -4.42 6.42
C ASN A 31 18.08 -3.54 7.33
N ASP A 32 16.90 -4.02 7.77
CA ASP A 32 15.96 -3.25 8.58
C ASP A 32 15.66 -1.84 8.01
N ALA A 33 15.62 -1.73 6.67
CA ALA A 33 15.53 -0.44 5.98
C ALA A 33 14.11 0.17 5.98
N VAL A 34 13.11 -0.57 6.48
CA VAL A 34 11.69 -0.17 6.47
C VAL A 34 11.02 -0.53 7.80
N ASP A 35 10.19 0.38 8.30
CA ASP A 35 9.43 0.21 9.55
C ASP A 35 7.92 0.42 9.32
N LEU A 36 7.09 -0.23 10.14
CA LEU A 36 5.63 -0.13 10.04
C LEU A 36 5.07 0.91 11.02
N GLY A 37 4.75 2.10 10.49
CA GLY A 37 4.10 3.17 11.25
C GLY A 37 2.58 3.12 11.25
N LYS A 38 1.96 3.71 12.27
CA LYS A 38 0.52 4.04 12.24
C LYS A 38 0.30 5.25 11.33
N ARG A 39 -0.70 5.19 10.45
CA ARG A 39 -1.12 6.35 9.66
C ARG A 39 -1.71 7.42 10.58
N ALA A 40 -1.35 8.67 10.31
CA ALA A 40 -1.89 9.83 11.04
C ALA A 40 -3.40 10.01 10.81
N GLU A 41 -3.91 9.50 9.70
CA GLU A 41 -5.32 9.59 9.30
C GLU A 41 -5.94 8.21 9.10
N ILE A 42 -7.10 7.98 9.74
CA ILE A 42 -7.95 6.82 9.46
C ILE A 42 -8.82 7.20 8.26
N LYS A 43 -8.48 6.70 7.07
CA LYS A 43 -9.37 6.80 5.91
C LYS A 43 -10.51 5.80 6.12
N PRO A 44 -11.76 6.24 6.33
CA PRO A 44 -12.87 5.32 6.42
C PRO A 44 -12.98 4.54 5.11
N PRO A 45 -13.38 3.27 5.15
CA PRO A 45 -13.66 2.55 3.92
C PRO A 45 -14.73 3.32 3.12
N PRO A 46 -14.60 3.37 1.79
CA PRO A 46 -15.61 3.98 0.94
C PRO A 46 -16.98 3.35 1.20
N SER A 47 -18.04 4.12 1.02
CA SER A 47 -19.41 3.62 1.18
C SER A 47 -19.69 2.50 0.15
N ILE A 48 -20.64 1.60 0.45
CA ILE A 48 -21.04 0.52 -0.47
C ILE A 48 -21.29 1.03 -1.91
N PRO A 49 -22.01 2.15 -2.13
CA PRO A 49 -22.18 2.71 -3.47
C PRO A 49 -20.87 3.07 -4.18
N GLU A 50 -19.92 3.66 -3.46
CA GLU A 50 -18.60 4.04 -4.00
C GLU A 50 -17.75 2.81 -4.35
N MET A 51 -17.79 1.77 -3.51
CA MET A 51 -17.12 0.49 -3.78
C MET A 51 -17.68 -0.19 -5.03
N VAL A 52 -19.01 -0.19 -5.19
CA VAL A 52 -19.70 -0.77 -6.35
C VAL A 52 -19.35 0.01 -7.61
N ALA A 53 -19.37 1.35 -7.56
CA ALA A 53 -18.96 2.19 -8.70
C ALA A 53 -17.49 1.98 -9.10
N ALA A 54 -16.58 1.85 -8.13
CA ALA A 54 -15.16 1.63 -8.38
C ALA A 54 -14.86 0.23 -8.96
N ARG A 55 -15.59 -0.80 -8.51
CA ARG A 55 -15.36 -2.20 -8.91
C ARG A 55 -16.09 -2.61 -10.19
N PHE A 56 -17.27 -2.04 -10.44
CA PHE A 56 -18.11 -2.36 -11.60
C PHE A 56 -18.13 -1.24 -12.63
N LYS A 57 -17.05 -0.43 -12.75
CA LYS A 57 -16.86 0.54 -13.84
C LYS A 57 -17.22 -0.15 -15.16
N THR A 58 -18.45 0.06 -15.60
CA THR A 58 -19.00 -0.42 -16.85
C THR A 58 -18.59 0.62 -17.87
N ALA A 59 -18.11 0.14 -19.02
CA ALA A 59 -17.59 0.96 -20.11
C ALA A 59 -18.57 2.06 -20.55
#